data_AF-A0AAP4Q733-F1
#
_entry.id   AF-A0AAP4Q733-F1
#
_cell.length_a   1.000
_cell.length_b   1.000
_cell.length_c   1.000
_cell.angle_alpha   90.00
_cell.angle_beta   90.00
_cell.angle_gamma   90.00
#
_symmetry.space_group_name_H-M   'P 1'
#
loop_
_entity.id
_entity.type
_entity.pdbx_description
1 polymer ?
#
loop_
_entity_poly.entity_id
_entity_poly.type
_entity_poly.pdbx_seq_one_letter_code
_entity_poly.pdbx_strand_id
1 'polypeptide(L)'
;MEYIDFEELIGDTVKEGDKVWICDYRHNNILESAIRHVPPQEVAVIDNAKLPKNKTVYYSSYHFRPLGKKGAPLSKIIVPYDNTGYRSITGISLNIFFTEEECRQCYKKQCEVIKEQIEYEKKRVENSMNLKMEDVNKEMLEHC
;
A
#
# COMPACT_ATOMS: atom_id res chain seq x y z
N MET A 1 -3.17 14.23 7.38
CA MET A 1 -4.42 13.46 7.21
C MET A 1 -4.21 12.22 8.05
N GLU A 2 -5.04 12.04 9.06
CA GLU A 2 -4.92 10.93 9.99
C GLU A 2 -5.38 9.65 9.28
N TYR A 3 -4.62 8.56 9.44
CA TYR A 3 -5.03 7.26 8.93
C TYR A 3 -6.20 6.77 9.76
N ILE A 4 -7.24 6.25 9.09
CA ILE A 4 -8.37 5.60 9.75
C ILE A 4 -8.42 4.17 9.23
N ASP A 5 -8.49 3.23 10.17
CA ASP A 5 -8.52 1.82 9.83
C ASP A 5 -9.87 1.43 9.23
N PHE A 6 -9.87 0.53 8.24
CA PHE A 6 -11.12 0.14 7.59
C PHE A 6 -12.12 -0.51 8.55
N GLU A 7 -11.66 -1.33 9.49
CA GLU A 7 -12.55 -1.99 10.45
C GLU A 7 -13.17 -1.00 11.45
N GLU A 8 -12.61 0.21 11.60
CA GLU A 8 -13.23 1.30 12.36
C GLU A 8 -14.30 2.05 11.56
N LEU A 9 -14.22 2.00 10.23
CA LEU A 9 -15.19 2.67 9.34
C LEU A 9 -16.39 1.77 9.02
N ILE A 10 -16.18 0.47 8.89
CA ILE A 10 -17.20 -0.48 8.45
C ILE A 10 -18.30 -0.67 9.52
N GLY A 11 -19.55 -0.75 9.09
CA GLY A 11 -20.74 -0.85 9.95
C GLY A 11 -21.37 0.51 10.26
N ASP A 12 -20.55 1.48 10.69
CA ASP A 12 -21.03 2.80 11.09
C ASP A 12 -21.02 3.80 9.93
N THR A 13 -19.87 3.95 9.26
CA THR A 13 -19.67 4.96 8.21
C THR A 13 -19.72 4.35 6.80
N VAL A 14 -19.16 3.16 6.64
CA VAL A 14 -19.13 2.39 5.39
C VAL A 14 -19.92 1.11 5.60
N LYS A 15 -20.71 0.68 4.62
CA LYS A 15 -21.55 -0.52 4.71
C LYS A 15 -21.37 -1.42 3.50
N GLU A 16 -21.84 -2.65 3.61
CA GLU A 16 -21.91 -3.56 2.48
C GLU A 16 -22.71 -2.92 1.33
N GLY A 17 -22.17 -3.00 0.11
CA GLY A 17 -22.80 -2.45 -1.10
C GLY A 17 -22.43 -0.99 -1.38
N ASP A 18 -21.82 -0.28 -0.43
CA ASP A 18 -21.36 1.09 -0.65
C ASP A 18 -20.28 1.16 -1.72
N LYS A 19 -20.25 2.32 -2.40
CA LYS A 19 -19.21 2.67 -3.35
C LYS A 19 -18.26 3.65 -2.69
N VAL A 20 -17.00 3.29 -2.66
CA VAL A 20 -15.93 4.10 -2.06
C VAL A 20 -14.76 4.17 -3.02
N TRP A 21 -13.90 5.16 -2.82
CA TRP A 21 -12.63 5.28 -3.51
C TRP A 21 -11.52 4.75 -2.63
N ILE A 22 -10.63 3.94 -3.21
CA ILE A 22 -9.48 3.39 -2.50
C ILE A 22 -8.18 3.76 -3.21
N CYS A 23 -7.11 3.94 -2.43
CA CYS A 23 -5.76 4.03 -2.96
C CYS A 23 -4.70 3.63 -1.93
N ASP A 24 -3.53 3.25 -2.43
CA ASP A 24 -2.36 2.99 -1.61
C ASP A 24 -1.09 3.02 -2.46
N TYR A 25 -0.14 3.87 -2.09
CA TYR A 25 1.20 3.89 -2.66
C TYR A 25 2.25 3.96 -1.55
N ARG A 26 2.44 2.84 -0.85
CA ARG A 26 3.37 2.74 0.29
C ARG A 26 4.55 1.84 -0.01
N HIS A 27 5.69 2.19 0.58
CA HIS A 27 6.93 1.46 0.47
C HIS A 27 7.62 1.47 1.84
N ASN A 28 7.43 0.40 2.63
CA ASN A 28 7.85 0.38 4.03
C ASN A 28 9.39 0.35 4.19
N ASN A 29 10.08 -0.26 3.23
CA ASN A 29 11.53 -0.25 3.14
C ASN A 29 11.95 -0.07 1.67
N ILE A 30 12.48 1.12 1.34
CA ILE A 30 12.83 1.54 -0.02
C ILE A 30 13.78 0.57 -0.74
N LEU A 31 14.67 -0.10 0.00
CA LEU A 31 15.71 -0.94 -0.61
C LEU A 31 15.31 -2.41 -0.72
N GLU A 32 14.38 -2.87 0.12
CA GLU A 32 14.17 -4.32 0.32
C GLU A 32 12.73 -4.78 0.05
N SER A 33 11.74 -3.90 0.17
CA SER A 33 10.33 -4.29 0.08
C SER A 33 9.72 -4.00 -1.29
N ALA A 34 8.68 -4.72 -1.67
CA ALA A 34 7.87 -4.32 -2.82
C ALA A 34 7.00 -3.11 -2.47
N ILE A 35 6.76 -2.23 -3.44
CA ILE A 35 5.79 -1.15 -3.30
C ILE A 35 4.39 -1.77 -3.26
N ARG A 36 3.60 -1.43 -2.23
CA ARG A 36 2.16 -1.67 -2.25
C ARG A 36 1.53 -0.63 -3.16
N HIS A 37 0.99 -1.10 -4.28
CA HIS A 37 0.47 -0.24 -5.34
C HIS A 37 -0.99 -0.57 -5.65
N VAL A 38 -1.88 0.28 -5.14
CA VAL A 38 -3.30 0.33 -5.47
C VAL A 38 -3.62 1.73 -6.00
N PRO A 39 -3.74 1.92 -7.32
CA PRO A 39 -4.06 3.22 -7.87
C PRO A 39 -5.47 3.67 -7.44
N PRO A 40 -5.75 4.99 -7.42
CA PRO A 40 -7.07 5.53 -7.14
C PRO A 40 -8.12 4.87 -8.02
N GLN A 41 -9.08 4.19 -7.40
CA GLN A 41 -10.17 3.53 -8.11
C GLN A 41 -11.43 3.42 -7.24
N GLU A 42 -12.59 3.49 -7.89
CA GLU A 42 -13.88 3.24 -7.26
C GLU A 42 -14.12 1.73 -7.12
N VAL A 43 -14.56 1.33 -5.93
CA VAL A 43 -14.84 -0.06 -5.57
C VAL A 43 -16.17 -0.19 -4.85
N ALA A 44 -16.79 -1.36 -4.97
CA ALA A 44 -17.86 -1.77 -4.06
C ALA A 44 -17.29 -2.52 -2.86
N VAL A 45 -17.91 -2.31 -1.69
CA VAL A 45 -17.67 -3.07 -0.46
C VAL A 45 -18.54 -4.34 -0.47
N ILE A 46 -17.92 -5.51 -0.33
CA ILE A 46 -18.60 -6.80 -0.49
C ILE A 46 -18.28 -7.72 0.68
N ASP A 47 -19.31 -8.37 1.24
CA ASP A 47 -19.17 -9.36 2.31
C ASP A 47 -18.31 -10.57 1.85
N ASN A 48 -17.41 -11.04 2.72
CA ASN A 48 -16.56 -12.19 2.44
C ASN A 48 -17.30 -13.52 2.27
N ALA A 49 -18.55 -13.65 2.70
CA ALA A 49 -19.44 -14.75 2.34
C ALA A 49 -19.65 -14.89 0.82
N LYS A 50 -19.42 -13.81 0.05
CA LYS A 50 -19.49 -13.78 -1.42
C LYS A 50 -18.14 -14.04 -2.11
N LEU A 51 -17.11 -14.42 -1.36
CA LEU A 51 -15.83 -14.81 -1.93
C LEU A 51 -15.93 -16.16 -2.66
N PRO A 52 -15.12 -16.36 -3.72
CA PRO A 52 -14.86 -17.71 -4.23
C PRO A 52 -14.32 -18.62 -3.11
N LYS A 53 -14.77 -19.88 -3.06
CA LYS A 53 -14.41 -20.84 -2.00
C LYS A 53 -12.90 -21.06 -1.81
N ASN A 54 -12.09 -20.77 -2.84
CA ASN A 54 -10.63 -20.91 -2.82
C ASN A 54 -9.89 -19.61 -2.44
N LYS A 55 -10.61 -18.58 -2.00
CA LYS A 55 -10.04 -17.30 -1.59
C LYS A 55 -10.34 -17.04 -0.13
N THR A 56 -9.37 -16.43 0.54
CA THR A 56 -9.46 -16.00 1.92
C THR A 56 -8.99 -14.56 1.98
N VAL A 57 -9.77 -13.73 2.66
CA VAL A 57 -9.41 -12.37 3.01
C VAL A 57 -9.10 -12.39 4.49
N TYR A 58 -7.92 -11.90 4.86
CA TYR A 58 -7.48 -11.85 6.24
C TYR A 58 -7.76 -10.48 6.84
N TYR A 59 -8.01 -10.46 8.14
CA TYR A 59 -8.15 -9.25 8.96
C TYR A 59 -9.32 -8.33 8.60
N SER A 60 -10.22 -8.78 7.73
CA SER A 60 -11.47 -8.06 7.45
C SER A 60 -12.59 -9.04 7.17
N SER A 61 -13.82 -8.64 7.51
CA SER A 61 -15.05 -9.36 7.12
C SER A 61 -15.52 -9.00 5.70
N TYR A 62 -14.87 -8.02 5.06
CA TYR A 62 -15.23 -7.52 3.74
C TYR A 62 -14.03 -7.50 2.80
N HIS A 63 -14.33 -7.38 1.51
CA HIS A 63 -13.36 -7.13 0.45
C HIS A 63 -13.88 -6.09 -0.53
N PHE A 64 -12.96 -5.56 -1.34
CA PHE A 64 -13.28 -4.60 -2.37
C PHE A 64 -13.33 -5.27 -3.74
N ARG A 65 -14.24 -4.79 -4.58
CA ARG A 65 -14.30 -5.14 -6.00
C ARG A 65 -14.34 -3.87 -6.84
N PRO A 66 -13.40 -3.66 -7.78
CA PRO A 66 -13.45 -2.53 -8.70
C PRO A 66 -14.76 -2.49 -9.47
N LEU A 67 -15.24 -1.28 -9.75
CA LEU A 67 -16.42 -1.10 -10.58
C LEU A 67 -16.05 -1.05 -12.06
N GLY A 68 -16.78 -1.79 -12.89
CA GLY A 68 -16.68 -1.72 -14.34
C GLY A 68 -17.40 -0.50 -14.91
N LYS A 69 -17.30 -0.29 -16.23
CA LYS A 69 -17.93 0.85 -16.95
C LYS A 69 -19.44 1.02 -16.71
N LYS A 70 -20.14 -0.06 -16.36
CA LYS A 70 -21.59 -0.07 -16.08
C LYS A 70 -21.92 0.04 -14.58
N GLY A 71 -20.93 0.33 -13.73
CA GLY A 71 -21.09 0.41 -12.28
C GLY A 71 -21.22 -0.95 -11.57
N ALA A 72 -21.11 -2.07 -12.30
CA ALA A 72 -21.16 -3.41 -11.73
C ALA A 72 -19.79 -3.84 -11.19
N PRO A 73 -19.72 -4.50 -10.02
CA PRO A 73 -18.47 -5.03 -9.47
C PRO A 73 -17.81 -6.07 -10.40
N LEU A 74 -16.50 -5.94 -10.61
CA LEU A 74 -15.69 -6.88 -11.36
C LEU A 74 -15.32 -8.10 -10.50
N SER A 75 -14.85 -9.18 -11.15
CA SER A 75 -14.40 -10.40 -10.44
C SER A 75 -13.09 -10.23 -9.67
N LYS A 76 -12.34 -9.15 -9.95
CA LYS A 76 -11.09 -8.84 -9.25
C LYS A 76 -11.39 -8.55 -7.78
N ILE A 77 -10.67 -9.24 -6.89
CA ILE A 77 -10.72 -9.05 -5.44
C ILE A 77 -9.55 -8.16 -5.04
N ILE A 78 -9.83 -7.11 -4.29
CA ILE A 78 -8.84 -6.28 -3.62
C ILE A 78 -9.05 -6.47 -2.11
N VAL A 79 -7.98 -6.89 -1.44
CA VAL A 79 -7.99 -7.10 0.02
C VAL A 79 -7.77 -5.77 0.75
N PRO A 80 -8.50 -5.49 1.84
CA PRO A 80 -8.30 -4.24 2.59
C PRO A 80 -6.91 -4.15 3.22
N TYR A 81 -6.36 -5.26 3.72
CA TYR A 81 -5.07 -5.27 4.42
C TYR A 81 -3.96 -5.86 3.56
N ASP A 82 -2.74 -5.37 3.77
CA ASP A 82 -1.55 -5.99 3.20
C ASP A 82 -1.29 -7.33 3.90
N ASN A 83 -1.16 -8.39 3.12
CA ASN A 83 -0.89 -9.75 3.60
C ASN A 83 0.48 -10.28 3.13
N THR A 84 1.33 -9.43 2.56
CA THR A 84 2.67 -9.80 2.08
C THR A 84 3.69 -9.98 3.22
N GLY A 85 3.36 -9.56 4.44
CA GLY A 85 4.17 -9.74 5.65
C GLY A 85 3.85 -10.99 6.49
N TYR A 86 4.32 -11.00 7.74
CA TYR A 86 4.08 -12.10 8.67
C TYR A 86 2.59 -12.18 9.04
N ARG A 87 1.94 -13.32 8.74
CA ARG A 87 0.47 -13.52 8.83
C ARG A 87 -0.15 -13.45 10.24
N SER A 88 0.62 -13.12 11.27
CA SER A 88 0.09 -12.86 12.61
C SER A 88 0.07 -11.38 12.97
N ILE A 89 0.55 -10.50 12.09
CA ILE A 89 0.54 -9.05 12.29
C ILE A 89 -0.42 -8.47 11.27
N THR A 90 -1.50 -7.87 11.77
CA THR A 90 -2.43 -7.10 10.94
C THR A 90 -1.65 -5.95 10.32
N GLY A 91 -1.43 -6.00 9.00
CA GLY A 91 -0.82 -4.91 8.26
C GLY A 91 -1.70 -3.66 8.29
N ILE A 92 -1.33 -2.64 7.52
CA ILE A 92 -2.13 -1.42 7.46
C ILE A 92 -3.22 -1.58 6.38
N SER A 93 -4.43 -1.08 6.61
CA SER A 93 -5.51 -1.10 5.60
C SER A 93 -5.18 -0.18 4.42
N LEU A 94 -5.87 -0.37 3.30
CA LEU A 94 -5.93 0.61 2.22
C LEU A 94 -6.54 1.90 2.73
N ASN A 95 -6.18 3.03 2.12
CA ASN A 95 -6.85 4.29 2.38
C ASN A 95 -8.21 4.30 1.65
N ILE A 96 -9.24 4.83 2.32
CA ILE A 96 -10.63 4.81 1.85
C ILE A 96 -11.16 6.24 1.89
N PHE A 97 -11.89 6.61 0.84
CA PHE A 97 -12.42 7.95 0.63
C PHE A 97 -13.83 7.90 0.05
N PHE A 98 -14.62 8.93 0.29
CA PHE A 98 -15.96 9.05 -0.30
C PHE A 98 -15.94 9.79 -1.63
N THR A 99 -14.84 10.48 -1.96
CA THR A 99 -14.68 11.20 -3.22
C THR A 99 -13.41 10.79 -3.97
N GLU A 100 -13.47 10.89 -5.30
CA GLU A 100 -12.29 10.66 -6.16
C GLU A 100 -11.17 11.66 -5.87
N GLU A 101 -11.54 12.92 -5.62
CA GLU A 101 -10.59 14.01 -5.41
C GLU A 101 -9.73 13.78 -4.17
N GLU A 102 -10.34 13.45 -3.01
CA GLU A 102 -9.60 13.13 -1.78
C GLU A 102 -8.66 11.94 -1.97
N CYS A 103 -9.14 10.91 -2.68
CA CYS A 103 -8.37 9.72 -3.00
C CYS A 103 -7.14 10.04 -3.85
N ARG A 104 -7.32 10.81 -4.94
CA ARG A 104 -6.22 11.25 -5.80
C ARG A 104 -5.23 12.15 -5.08
N GLN A 105 -5.72 13.05 -4.23
CA GLN A 105 -4.87 13.93 -3.42
C GLN A 105 -4.03 13.12 -2.44
N CYS A 106 -4.60 12.12 -1.77
CA CYS A 106 -3.85 11.23 -0.88
C CYS A 106 -2.78 10.45 -1.65
N TYR A 107 -3.16 9.82 -2.76
CA TYR A 107 -2.24 9.06 -3.59
C TYR A 107 -1.07 9.90 -4.11
N LYS A 108 -1.34 11.14 -4.55
CA LYS A 108 -0.31 12.08 -4.97
C LYS A 108 0.69 12.39 -3.83
N LYS A 109 0.18 12.68 -2.63
CA LYS A 109 1.03 12.93 -1.45
C LYS A 109 1.89 11.71 -1.11
N GLN A 110 1.33 10.51 -1.19
CA GLN A 110 2.09 9.27 -0.97
C GLN A 110 3.21 9.13 -2.01
N CYS A 111 2.95 9.37 -3.29
CA CYS A 111 3.99 9.38 -4.32
C CYS A 111 5.09 10.41 -4.05
N GLU A 112 4.73 11.61 -3.59
CA GLU A 112 5.70 12.66 -3.24
C GLU A 112 6.59 12.22 -2.06
N VAL A 113 6.01 11.65 -1.01
CA VAL A 113 6.76 11.10 0.13
C VAL A 113 7.70 9.98 -0.29
N ILE A 114 7.23 9.02 -1.09
CA ILE A 114 8.09 7.92 -1.58
C ILE A 114 9.23 8.46 -2.44
N LYS A 115 8.97 9.46 -3.28
CA LYS A 115 10.01 10.10 -4.09
C LYS A 115 11.10 10.72 -3.21
N GLU A 116 10.72 11.45 -2.15
CA GLU A 116 11.68 12.04 -1.20
C GLU A 116 12.49 10.96 -0.47
N GLN A 117 11.85 9.89 -0.03
CA GLN A 117 12.51 8.76 0.63
C GLN A 117 13.51 8.06 -0.30
N ILE A 118 13.17 7.86 -1.57
CA ILE A 118 14.09 7.30 -2.57
C ILE A 118 15.32 8.19 -2.74
N GLU A 119 15.14 9.51 -2.87
CA GLU A 119 16.27 10.43 -3.02
C GLU A 119 17.16 10.48 -1.76
N TYR A 120 16.56 10.36 -0.58
CA TYR A 120 17.31 10.23 0.67
C TYR A 120 18.13 8.94 0.71
N GLU A 121 17.52 7.80 0.41
CA GLU A 121 18.18 6.50 0.45
C GLU A 121 19.28 6.35 -0.61
N LYS A 122 19.10 6.92 -1.80
CA LYS A 122 20.16 7.01 -2.83
C LYS A 122 21.42 7.66 -2.27
N LYS A 123 21.30 8.84 -1.65
CA LYS A 123 22.43 9.56 -1.06
C LYS A 123 23.07 8.78 0.09
N ARG A 124 22.23 8.16 0.93
CA ARG A 124 22.72 7.35 2.05
C ARG A 124 23.55 6.16 1.58
N VAL A 125 23.07 5.44 0.56
CA VAL A 125 23.77 4.29 -0.02
C VAL A 125 25.05 4.73 -0.72
N GLU A 126 25.01 5.81 -1.51
CA GLU A 126 26.20 6.37 -2.18
C GLU A 126 27.30 6.71 -1.18
N ASN A 127 26.96 7.45 -0.12
CA ASN A 127 27.91 7.78 0.95
C ASN A 127 28.50 6.52 1.60
N SER A 128 27.66 5.52 1.89
CA SER A 128 28.12 4.25 2.45
C SER A 128 29.07 3.50 1.52
N MET A 129 28.87 3.56 0.21
CA MET A 129 29.74 2.90 -0.78
C MET A 129 31.05 3.65 -0.96
N ASN A 130 31.02 4.99 -0.93
CA ASN A 130 32.23 5.81 -0.99
C ASN A 130 33.16 5.52 0.19
N LEU A 131 32.63 5.45 1.42
CA LEU A 131 33.43 5.10 2.61
C LEU A 131 34.08 3.70 2.48
N LYS A 132 33.32 2.70 2.00
CA LYS A 132 33.87 1.36 1.77
C LYS A 132 34.97 1.34 0.72
N MET A 133 34.86 2.18 -0.31
CA MET A 133 35.89 2.31 -1.34
C MET A 133 37.17 2.96 -0.79
N GLU A 134 37.03 3.97 0.08
CA GLU A 134 38.17 4.59 0.78
C GLU A 134 38.92 3.57 1.64
N ASP A 135 38.19 2.73 2.39
CA ASP A 135 38.79 1.65 3.18
C ASP A 135 39.60 0.67 2.29
N VAL A 136 39.03 0.23 1.17
CA VAL A 136 39.73 -0.65 0.21
C VAL A 136 40.97 0.02 -0.38
N ASN A 137 40.88 1.29 -0.77
CA ASN A 137 42.01 2.03 -1.31
C ASN A 137 43.14 2.18 -0.29
N LYS A 138 42.79 2.37 0.99
CA LYS A 138 43.76 2.43 2.08
C LYS A 138 44.49 1.09 2.25
N GLU A 139 43.75 -0.02 2.29
CA GLU A 139 44.34 -1.37 2.37
C GLU A 139 45.29 -1.64 1.19
N MET A 140 44.92 -1.21 -0.02
CA MET A 140 45.80 -1.32 -1.19
C MET A 140 47.09 -0.52 -1.02
N LEU A 141 47.02 0.70 -0.49
CA LEU A 141 48.20 1.55 -0.29
C LEU A 141 49.12 1.04 0.83
N GLU A 142 48.56 0.43 1.88
CA GLU A 142 49.31 -0.03 3.05
C GLU A 142 49.91 -1.43 2.86
N HIS A 143 49.31 -2.27 2.00
CA HIS A 143 49.63 -3.70 1.93
C HIS A 143 49.88 -4.28 0.52
N CYS A 144 49.70 -3.51 -0.56
CA CYS A 144 50.04 -3.92 -1.93
C CYS A 144 51.17 -3.05 -2.50
#